data_AF-S7RFW1-F1
#
_entry.id   AF-S7RFW1-F1
#
_cell.length_a   1.000
_cell.length_b   1.000
_cell.length_c   1.000
_cell.angle_alpha   90.00
_cell.angle_beta   90.00
_cell.angle_gamma   90.00
#
_symmetry.space_group_name_H-M   'P 1'
#
loop_
_entity.id
_entity.type
_entity.pdbx_description
1 polymer ?
#
loop_
_entity_poly.entity_id
_entity_poly.type
_entity_poly.pdbx_seq_one_letter_code
_entity_poly.pdbx_strand_id
1 'polypeptide(L)'
;MSSNFDLESLVNLEQTFYDDGYKDGYAHGRIHGLIEGRALGREKGFEMWEELGFYEGFALMWKAIYSKQGRQDDRGFHHILQLLELISQFPKTNPSAEASDVDIPKLFRQIRSRYKILCASLGVKASLRASDVPSSSPPEDDGNEVPQGVTATRKVWEVKKPGETNTTQDLSF
;
A
#
# COMPACT_ATOMS: atom_id res chain seq x y z
N MET A 1 -20.04 54.74 -40.94
CA MET A 1 -20.19 53.49 -40.16
C MET A 1 -19.32 53.63 -38.93
N SER A 2 -19.84 54.31 -37.91
CA SER A 2 -19.12 54.51 -36.65
C SER A 2 -19.43 53.31 -35.78
N SER A 3 -18.53 52.35 -35.74
CA SER A 3 -18.54 51.25 -34.78
C SER A 3 -18.52 51.87 -33.39
N ASN A 4 -19.67 51.86 -32.72
CA ASN A 4 -19.83 52.34 -31.35
C ASN A 4 -18.97 51.44 -30.46
N PHE A 5 -17.79 51.91 -30.10
CA PHE A 5 -16.86 51.19 -29.25
C PHE A 5 -17.41 51.23 -27.83
N ASP A 6 -17.84 50.07 -27.33
CA ASP A 6 -18.42 49.95 -26.01
C ASP A 6 -17.31 50.00 -24.95
N LEU A 7 -17.09 51.19 -24.37
CA LEU A 7 -16.11 51.40 -23.31
C LEU A 7 -16.52 50.72 -22.00
N GLU A 8 -17.79 50.34 -21.82
CA GLU A 8 -18.26 49.63 -20.63
C GLU A 8 -17.73 48.19 -20.58
N SER A 9 -17.56 47.55 -21.74
CA SER A 9 -16.95 46.21 -21.81
C SER A 9 -15.48 46.21 -21.40
N LEU A 10 -14.78 47.34 -21.53
CA LEU A 10 -13.38 47.50 -21.13
C LEU A 10 -13.22 47.63 -19.61
N VAL A 11 -14.22 48.19 -18.92
CA VAL A 11 -14.23 48.33 -17.45
C VAL A 11 -14.32 46.97 -16.76
N ASN A 12 -15.06 46.02 -17.34
CA ASN A 12 -15.24 44.67 -16.79
C ASN A 12 -14.33 43.61 -17.42
N LEU A 13 -13.37 44.03 -18.25
CA LEU A 13 -12.52 43.14 -19.02
C LEU A 13 -11.66 42.25 -18.11
N GLU A 14 -11.08 42.80 -17.04
CA GLU A 14 -10.30 42.04 -16.06
C GLU A 14 -11.14 40.96 -15.39
N GLN A 15 -12.33 41.33 -14.88
CA GLN A 15 -13.24 40.39 -14.22
C GLN A 15 -13.69 39.28 -15.18
N THR A 16 -13.95 39.61 -16.45
CA THR A 16 -14.37 38.64 -17.46
C THR A 16 -13.27 37.62 -17.73
N PHE A 17 -12.03 38.07 -17.94
CA PHE A 17 -10.90 37.15 -18.13
C PHE A 17 -10.57 36.34 -16.87
N TYR A 18 -10.74 36.93 -15.68
CA TYR A 18 -10.60 36.20 -14.43
C TYR A 18 -11.64 35.09 -14.31
N ASP A 19 -12.92 35.40 -14.54
CA ASP A 19 -14.02 34.43 -14.43
C ASP A 19 -13.88 33.32 -15.47
N ASP A 20 -13.46 33.65 -16.69
CA ASP A 20 -13.24 32.68 -17.75
C ASP A 20 -12.04 31.78 -17.44
N GLY A 21 -10.91 32.34 -16.99
CA GLY A 21 -9.76 31.57 -16.53
C GLY A 21 -10.05 30.70 -15.32
N TYR A 22 -10.86 31.19 -14.37
CA TYR A 22 -11.30 30.42 -13.21
C TYR A 22 -12.21 29.25 -13.63
N LYS A 23 -13.21 29.49 -14.48
CA LYS A 23 -14.11 28.44 -14.96
C LYS A 23 -13.35 27.34 -15.71
N ASP A 24 -12.44 27.73 -16.59
CA ASP A 24 -11.63 26.78 -17.36
C ASP A 24 -10.67 26.00 -16.44
N GLY A 25 -9.92 26.70 -15.59
CA GLY A 25 -9.02 26.09 -14.62
C GLY A 25 -9.73 25.17 -13.63
N TYR A 26 -10.93 25.55 -13.16
CA TYR A 26 -11.75 24.72 -12.29
C TYR A 26 -12.28 23.48 -13.02
N ALA A 27 -12.79 23.64 -14.25
CA ALA A 27 -13.27 22.52 -15.04
C ALA A 27 -12.15 21.50 -15.32
N HIS A 28 -10.95 22.00 -15.68
CA HIS A 28 -9.77 21.18 -15.90
C HIS A 28 -9.31 20.51 -14.60
N GLY A 29 -9.17 21.28 -13.52
CA GLY A 29 -8.74 20.79 -12.21
C GLY A 29 -9.69 19.73 -11.65
N ARG A 30 -11.00 19.86 -11.88
CA ARG A 30 -11.99 18.84 -11.49
C ARG A 30 -11.78 17.51 -12.21
N ILE A 31 -11.48 17.55 -13.52
CA ILE A 31 -11.22 16.34 -14.31
C ILE A 31 -9.90 15.70 -13.85
N HIS A 32 -8.84 16.50 -13.73
CA HIS A 32 -7.53 16.00 -13.33
C HIS A 32 -7.55 15.41 -11.91
N GLY A 33 -8.16 16.13 -10.96
CA GLY A 33 -8.31 15.66 -9.58
C GLY A 33 -9.11 14.36 -9.47
N LEU A 34 -10.12 14.15 -10.33
CA LEU A 34 -10.85 12.88 -10.38
C LEU A 34 -9.98 11.72 -10.89
N ILE A 35 -9.17 11.96 -11.94
CA ILE A 35 -8.30 10.95 -12.53
C ILE A 35 -7.19 10.58 -11.53
N GLU A 36 -6.52 11.59 -11.00
CA GLU A 36 -5.44 11.43 -10.02
C GLU A 36 -5.95 10.76 -8.74
N GLY A 37 -7.09 11.21 -8.19
CA GLY A 37 -7.69 10.61 -7.01
C GLY A 37 -8.05 9.14 -7.21
N ARG A 38 -8.53 8.75 -8.40
CA ARG A 38 -8.76 7.34 -8.75
C ARG A 38 -7.48 6.53 -8.88
N ALA A 39 -6.42 7.11 -9.44
CA ALA A 39 -5.13 6.45 -9.54
C ALA A 39 -4.53 6.20 -8.15
N LEU A 40 -4.47 7.25 -7.33
CA LEU A 40 -3.95 7.21 -5.97
C LEU A 40 -4.75 6.25 -5.07
N GLY A 41 -6.08 6.28 -5.17
CA GLY A 41 -6.95 5.38 -4.42
C GLY A 41 -6.72 3.91 -4.74
N ARG A 42 -6.44 3.56 -6.01
CA ARG A 42 -6.09 2.19 -6.41
C ARG A 42 -4.73 1.78 -5.86
N GLU A 43 -3.73 2.64 -5.97
CA GLU A 43 -2.38 2.38 -5.46
C GLU A 43 -2.38 2.15 -3.94
N LYS A 44 -2.97 3.08 -3.18
CA LYS A 44 -3.06 2.98 -1.72
C LYS A 44 -3.98 1.84 -1.27
N GLY A 45 -5.05 1.59 -2.01
CA GLY A 45 -5.90 0.43 -1.78
C GLY A 45 -5.13 -0.87 -1.93
N PHE A 46 -4.29 -1.00 -2.97
CA PHE A 46 -3.47 -2.18 -3.20
C PHE A 46 -2.42 -2.37 -2.10
N GLU A 47 -1.66 -1.32 -1.75
CA GLU A 47 -0.65 -1.34 -0.68
C GLU A 47 -1.25 -1.86 0.64
N MET A 48 -2.45 -1.38 0.99
CA MET A 48 -3.16 -1.81 2.18
C MET A 48 -3.63 -3.27 2.07
N TRP A 49 -4.27 -3.66 0.98
CA TRP A 49 -4.79 -5.01 0.79
C TRP A 49 -3.71 -6.08 0.69
N GLU A 50 -2.54 -5.75 0.14
CA GLU A 50 -1.39 -6.62 0.13
C GLU A 50 -0.97 -6.99 1.56
N GLU A 51 -0.88 -5.97 2.43
CA GLU A 51 -0.55 -6.18 3.84
C GLU A 51 -1.65 -7.00 4.56
N LEU A 52 -2.93 -6.71 4.31
CA LEU A 52 -4.03 -7.52 4.87
C LEU A 52 -3.97 -8.98 4.42
N GLY A 53 -3.75 -9.21 3.12
CA GLY A 53 -3.68 -10.56 2.54
C GLY A 53 -2.53 -11.36 3.13
N PHE A 54 -1.38 -10.71 3.39
CA PHE A 54 -0.28 -11.33 4.11
C PHE A 54 -0.67 -11.74 5.53
N TYR A 55 -1.35 -10.87 6.29
CA TYR A 55 -1.81 -11.19 7.64
C TYR A 55 -2.85 -12.31 7.66
N GLU A 56 -3.78 -12.31 6.71
CA GLU A 56 -4.80 -13.35 6.56
C GLU A 56 -4.15 -14.71 6.27
N GLY A 57 -3.24 -14.77 5.28
CA GLY A 57 -2.52 -15.98 4.94
C GLY A 57 -1.69 -16.53 6.11
N PHE A 58 -1.00 -15.64 6.83
CA PHE A 58 -0.25 -16.00 8.04
C PHE A 58 -1.17 -16.60 9.11
N ALA A 59 -2.29 -15.93 9.40
CA ALA A 59 -3.26 -16.37 10.40
C ALA A 59 -3.89 -17.73 10.03
N LEU A 60 -4.27 -17.93 8.76
CA LEU A 60 -4.83 -19.19 8.27
C LEU A 60 -3.82 -20.35 8.35
N MET A 61 -2.56 -20.11 7.99
CA MET A 61 -1.50 -21.11 8.12
C MET A 61 -1.34 -21.55 9.58
N TRP A 62 -1.21 -20.60 10.51
CA TRP A 62 -1.09 -20.93 11.93
C TRP A 62 -2.35 -21.58 12.49
N LYS A 63 -3.55 -21.17 12.04
CA LYS A 63 -4.80 -21.83 12.40
C LYS A 63 -4.75 -23.32 12.07
N ALA A 64 -4.32 -23.66 10.85
CA ALA A 64 -4.20 -25.05 10.42
C ALA A 64 -3.18 -25.83 11.25
N ILE A 65 -2.03 -25.24 11.59
CA ILE A 65 -1.01 -25.85 12.44
C ILE A 65 -1.56 -26.15 13.84
N TYR A 66 -2.21 -25.18 14.47
CA TYR A 66 -2.82 -25.34 15.80
C TYR A 66 -3.91 -26.41 15.80
N SER A 67 -4.76 -26.45 14.76
CA SER A 67 -5.79 -27.49 14.61
C SER A 67 -5.18 -28.88 14.44
N LYS A 68 -4.06 -29.02 13.72
CA LYS A 68 -3.34 -30.30 13.57
C LYS A 68 -2.66 -30.76 14.86
N GLN A 69 -2.21 -29.83 15.69
CA GLN A 69 -1.57 -30.12 16.98
C GLN A 69 -2.58 -30.33 18.13
N GLY A 70 -3.88 -30.13 17.89
CA GLY A 70 -4.90 -30.22 18.94
C GLY A 70 -4.83 -29.08 19.97
N ARG A 71 -4.18 -27.96 19.65
CA ARG A 71 -3.91 -26.85 20.58
C ARG A 71 -4.94 -25.72 20.48
N GLN A 72 -6.19 -26.04 20.17
CA GLN A 72 -7.21 -25.01 19.86
C GLN A 72 -7.57 -24.14 21.07
N ASP A 73 -7.32 -24.62 22.29
CA ASP A 73 -7.60 -23.87 23.52
C ASP A 73 -6.51 -22.85 23.87
N ASP A 74 -5.39 -22.86 23.15
CA ASP A 74 -4.28 -21.95 23.41
C ASP A 74 -4.66 -20.48 23.17
N ARG A 75 -4.04 -19.60 23.94
CA ARG A 75 -4.15 -18.15 23.76
C ARG A 75 -3.79 -17.70 22.33
N GLY A 76 -2.81 -18.36 21.71
CA GLY A 76 -2.42 -18.10 20.32
C GLY A 76 -3.57 -18.32 19.33
N PHE A 77 -4.34 -19.40 19.51
CA PHE A 77 -5.49 -19.71 18.65
C PHE A 77 -6.60 -18.65 18.75
N HIS A 78 -6.86 -18.15 19.96
CA HIS A 78 -7.80 -17.05 20.17
C HIS A 78 -7.38 -15.77 19.44
N HIS A 79 -6.09 -15.42 19.48
CA HIS A 79 -5.56 -14.26 18.74
C HIS A 79 -5.69 -14.43 17.22
N ILE A 80 -5.51 -15.65 16.70
CA ILE A 80 -5.71 -15.97 15.29
C ILE A 80 -7.16 -15.71 14.88
N LEU A 81 -8.13 -16.20 15.65
CA LEU A 81 -9.55 -16.00 15.34
C LEU A 81 -9.94 -14.52 15.37
N GLN A 82 -9.47 -13.77 16.38
CA GLN A 82 -9.71 -12.32 16.46
C GLN A 82 -9.11 -11.54 15.30
N LEU A 83 -7.91 -11.93 14.84
CA LEU A 83 -7.27 -11.29 13.68
C LEU A 83 -8.08 -11.55 12.39
N LEU A 84 -8.51 -12.79 12.16
CA LEU A 84 -9.33 -13.14 11.00
C LEU A 84 -10.69 -12.44 11.01
N GLU A 85 -11.31 -12.32 12.18
CA GLU A 85 -12.57 -11.60 12.36
C GLU A 85 -12.43 -10.13 11.96
N LEU A 86 -11.38 -9.44 12.44
CA LEU A 86 -11.14 -8.03 12.07
C LEU A 86 -10.84 -7.85 10.57
N ILE A 87 -10.11 -8.79 9.97
CA ILE A 87 -9.86 -8.77 8.52
C ILE A 87 -11.16 -8.95 7.74
N SER A 88 -12.08 -9.80 8.21
CA SER A 88 -13.37 -10.04 7.56
C SER A 88 -14.28 -8.81 7.52
N GLN A 89 -14.12 -7.90 8.50
CA GLN A 89 -14.86 -6.63 8.58
C GLN A 89 -14.32 -5.56 7.63
N PHE A 90 -13.17 -5.80 6.98
CA PHE A 90 -12.56 -4.81 6.10
C PHE A 90 -13.34 -4.68 4.78
N PRO A 91 -13.67 -3.45 4.33
CA PRO A 91 -14.55 -3.24 3.18
C PRO A 91 -13.88 -3.71 1.87
N LYS A 92 -14.54 -4.64 1.17
CA LYS A 92 -14.10 -5.17 -0.15
C LYS A 92 -14.57 -4.33 -1.33
N THR A 93 -15.55 -3.48 -1.11
CA THR A 93 -16.09 -2.55 -2.10
C THR A 93 -15.80 -1.14 -1.63
N ASN A 94 -15.43 -0.25 -2.55
CA ASN A 94 -15.23 1.17 -2.22
C ASN A 94 -16.57 1.76 -1.71
N PRO A 95 -16.69 2.12 -0.42
CA PRO A 95 -17.91 2.77 0.07
C PRO A 95 -18.04 4.13 -0.63
N SER A 96 -19.07 4.29 -1.46
CA SER A 96 -19.43 5.61 -1.98
C SER A 96 -19.79 6.53 -0.81
N ALA A 97 -19.64 7.84 -0.99
CA ALA A 97 -19.70 8.89 0.04
C ALA A 97 -20.92 8.90 0.99
N GLU A 98 -21.95 8.10 0.72
CA GLU A 98 -23.17 8.00 1.53
C GLU A 98 -23.26 6.71 2.38
N ALA A 99 -22.37 5.74 2.18
CA ALA A 99 -22.44 4.45 2.85
C ALA A 99 -21.24 4.26 3.78
N SER A 100 -21.53 4.37 5.08
CA SER A 100 -20.77 3.86 6.23
C SER A 100 -19.70 4.77 6.86
N ASP A 101 -19.91 5.04 8.15
CA ASP A 101 -19.02 5.70 9.13
C ASP A 101 -17.79 4.83 9.50
N VAL A 102 -17.30 4.03 8.56
CA VAL A 102 -16.23 3.06 8.81
C VAL A 102 -14.89 3.76 8.71
N ASP A 103 -14.27 3.98 9.87
CA ASP A 103 -12.90 4.48 9.99
C ASP A 103 -11.89 3.40 9.56
N ILE A 104 -11.64 3.34 8.24
CA ILE A 104 -10.69 2.42 7.61
C ILE A 104 -9.29 2.53 8.25
N PRO A 105 -8.69 3.73 8.45
CA PRO A 105 -7.40 3.85 9.13
C PRO A 105 -7.38 3.25 10.53
N LYS A 106 -8.43 3.42 11.32
CA LYS A 106 -8.53 2.84 12.67
C LYS A 106 -8.61 1.32 12.62
N LEU A 107 -9.47 0.76 11.77
CA LEU A 107 -9.56 -0.70 11.61
C LEU A 107 -8.22 -1.29 11.18
N PHE A 108 -7.53 -0.65 10.24
CA PHE A 108 -6.24 -1.09 9.76
C PHE A 108 -5.14 -1.06 10.85
N ARG A 109 -5.10 0.00 11.67
CA ARG A 109 -4.21 0.06 12.85
C ARG A 109 -4.51 -1.06 13.85
N GLN A 110 -5.79 -1.35 14.09
CA GLN A 110 -6.20 -2.44 14.97
C GLN A 110 -5.71 -3.79 14.43
N ILE A 111 -5.88 -4.08 13.13
CA ILE A 111 -5.37 -5.31 12.49
C ILE A 111 -3.86 -5.44 12.69
N ARG A 112 -3.07 -4.39 12.39
CA ARG A 112 -1.61 -4.38 12.60
C ARG A 112 -1.21 -4.68 14.04
N SER A 113 -1.91 -4.09 15.02
CA SER A 113 -1.64 -4.35 16.43
C SER A 113 -1.92 -5.81 16.82
N ARG A 114 -3.02 -6.39 16.32
CA ARG A 114 -3.40 -7.78 16.59
C ARG A 114 -2.44 -8.77 15.95
N TYR A 115 -1.98 -8.48 14.74
CA TYR A 115 -0.92 -9.24 14.10
C TYR A 115 0.35 -9.26 14.95
N LYS A 116 0.81 -8.11 15.47
CA LYS A 116 1.99 -8.05 16.35
C LYS A 116 1.81 -8.87 17.63
N ILE A 117 0.61 -8.82 18.22
CA ILE A 117 0.27 -9.63 19.40
C ILE A 117 0.32 -11.13 19.07
N LEU A 118 -0.21 -11.52 17.91
CA LEU A 118 -0.14 -12.91 17.43
C LEU A 118 1.32 -13.34 17.26
N CYS A 119 2.15 -12.56 16.58
CA CYS A 119 3.58 -12.84 16.43
C CYS A 119 4.30 -13.03 17.78
N ALA A 120 4.00 -12.18 18.76
CA ALA A 120 4.54 -12.31 20.11
C ALA A 120 4.09 -13.61 20.79
N SER A 121 2.83 -14.03 20.61
CA SER A 121 2.32 -15.30 21.15
C SER A 121 2.92 -16.54 20.49
N LEU A 122 3.35 -16.42 19.23
CA LEU A 122 4.00 -17.48 18.45
C LEU A 122 5.52 -17.51 18.62
N GLY A 123 6.12 -16.49 19.26
CA GLY A 123 7.57 -16.34 19.35
C GLY A 123 8.25 -16.01 18.02
N VAL A 124 7.50 -15.51 17.03
CA VAL A 124 8.01 -15.18 15.69
C VAL A 124 8.21 -13.67 15.58
N LYS A 125 9.31 -13.23 14.96
CA LYS A 125 9.51 -11.81 14.66
C LYS A 125 8.46 -11.34 13.65
N ALA A 126 7.70 -10.30 14.00
CA ALA A 126 6.81 -9.63 13.07
C ALA A 126 7.63 -9.05 11.91
N SER A 127 7.54 -9.69 10.74
CA SER A 127 8.13 -9.21 9.49
C SER A 127 7.01 -9.14 8.47
N LEU A 128 6.76 -7.96 7.91
CA LEU A 128 5.91 -7.84 6.73
C LEU A 128 6.78 -8.23 5.52
N ARG A 129 6.32 -9.21 4.74
CA ARG A 129 6.91 -9.53 3.42
C ARG A 129 5.94 -9.12 2.31
N ALA A 130 5.26 -7.99 2.49
CA ALA A 130 4.67 -7.28 1.37
C ALA A 130 5.81 -7.03 0.37
N SER A 131 5.54 -7.27 -0.90
CA SER A 131 6.47 -6.93 -1.95
C SER A 131 6.73 -5.43 -1.88
N ASP A 132 7.91 -5.05 -1.41
CA ASP A 132 8.50 -3.77 -1.80
C ASP A 132 8.73 -3.89 -3.31
N VAL A 133 7.68 -3.76 -4.11
CA VAL A 133 7.81 -3.43 -5.52
C VAL A 133 8.27 -1.98 -5.47
N PRO A 134 9.55 -1.67 -5.76
CA PRO A 134 9.91 -0.28 -5.95
C PRO A 134 8.97 0.27 -7.01
N SER A 135 8.27 1.35 -6.70
CA SER A 135 7.45 2.09 -7.66
C SER A 135 8.33 2.33 -8.87
N SER A 136 8.10 1.55 -9.94
CA SER A 136 8.73 1.81 -11.23
C SER A 136 8.02 3.04 -11.77
N SER A 137 8.56 4.21 -11.44
CA SER A 137 8.30 5.42 -12.20
C SER A 137 8.58 5.08 -13.68
N PRO A 138 7.71 5.49 -14.61
CA PRO A 138 8.04 5.43 -16.03
C PRO A 138 9.36 6.16 -16.28
N PRO A 139 10.20 5.69 -17.22
CA PRO A 139 11.45 6.37 -17.51
C PRO A 139 11.13 7.74 -18.10
N GLU A 140 11.38 8.79 -17.32
CA GLU A 140 11.59 10.13 -17.86
C GLU A 140 12.97 10.12 -18.52
N ASP A 141 12.96 10.26 -19.83
CA ASP A 141 14.13 10.54 -20.66
C ASP A 141 14.57 11.97 -20.35
N ASP A 142 15.49 12.13 -19.40
CA ASP A 142 16.37 13.29 -19.38
C ASP A 142 17.74 12.92 -18.81
N GLY A 143 18.77 13.16 -19.63
CA GLY A 143 20.14 12.80 -19.31
C GLY A 143 20.77 13.82 -18.38
N ASN A 144 21.09 13.43 -17.13
CA ASN A 144 22.32 13.87 -16.48
C ASN A 144 22.66 13.06 -15.21
N GLU A 145 23.94 13.11 -14.86
CA GLU A 145 24.71 12.19 -14.02
C GLU A 145 24.32 12.04 -12.52
N VAL A 146 24.78 10.91 -11.98
CA VAL A 146 24.60 10.33 -10.62
C VAL A 146 25.39 11.09 -9.54
N PRO A 147 24.99 11.02 -8.25
CA PRO A 147 25.88 10.35 -7.29
C PRO A 147 25.18 9.34 -6.35
N GLN A 148 26.02 8.41 -5.88
CA GLN A 148 25.72 7.12 -5.25
C GLN A 148 25.36 7.17 -3.75
N GLY A 149 24.64 6.13 -3.29
CA GLY A 149 24.64 5.59 -1.92
C GLY A 149 23.29 5.79 -1.21
N VAL A 150 22.50 4.77 -0.85
CA VAL A 150 22.84 3.52 -0.15
C VAL A 150 21.87 2.43 -0.60
N THR A 151 22.31 1.47 -1.42
CA THR A 151 21.56 0.22 -1.63
C THR A 151 21.99 -0.77 -0.57
N ALA A 152 21.17 -0.95 0.46
CA ALA A 152 21.29 -2.08 1.36
C ALA A 152 21.09 -3.36 0.53
N THR A 153 22.19 -4.03 0.17
CA THR A 153 22.16 -5.28 -0.57
C THR A 153 21.45 -6.32 0.29
N ARG A 154 20.24 -6.70 -0.12
CA ARG A 154 19.50 -7.81 0.47
C ARG A 154 20.34 -9.07 0.28
N LYS A 155 20.74 -9.71 1.38
CA LYS A 155 21.40 -11.01 1.37
C LYS A 155 20.37 -12.06 0.93
N VAL A 156 20.26 -12.26 -0.39
CA VAL A 156 19.53 -13.37 -0.99
C VAL A 156 20.34 -14.63 -0.71
N TRP A 157 19.68 -15.68 -0.23
CA TRP A 157 20.33 -16.95 0.07
C TRP A 157 21.03 -17.48 -1.19
N GLU A 158 22.32 -17.82 -1.09
CA GLU A 158 23.04 -18.47 -2.18
C GLU A 158 22.48 -19.88 -2.37
N VAL A 159 21.77 -20.09 -3.49
CA VAL A 159 21.29 -21.40 -3.90
C VAL A 159 22.48 -22.17 -4.45
N LYS A 160 23.02 -23.10 -3.66
CA LYS A 160 24.04 -24.05 -4.13
C LYS A 160 23.43 -24.95 -5.20
N LYS A 161 24.11 -25.07 -6.35
CA LYS A 161 23.75 -26.04 -7.39
C LYS A 161 23.95 -27.46 -6.84
N PRO A 162 23.09 -28.43 -7.20
CA PRO A 162 23.24 -29.80 -6.74
C PRO A 162 24.52 -30.39 -7.35
N GLY A 163 25.55 -30.61 -6.52
CA GLY A 163 26.80 -31.24 -6.95
C GLY A 163 28.08 -30.84 -6.20
N GLU A 164 28.08 -29.74 -5.44
CA GLU A 164 29.28 -29.32 -4.69
C GLU A 164 29.29 -29.87 -3.25
N THR A 165 29.89 -31.05 -3.08
CA THR A 165 30.33 -31.54 -1.77
C THR A 165 31.62 -30.82 -1.38
N ASN A 166 31.61 -30.05 -0.30
CA ASN A 166 32.84 -29.54 0.30
C ASN A 166 33.57 -30.72 0.96
N THR A 167 34.49 -31.33 0.21
CA THR A 167 35.53 -32.18 0.77
C THR A 167 36.63 -31.27 1.31
N THR A 168 36.57 -30.95 2.60
CA THR A 168 37.77 -30.58 3.35
C THR A 168 37.92 -31.61 4.46
N GLN A 169 38.60 -32.70 4.11
CA GLN A 169 39.44 -33.42 5.04
C GLN A 169 40.47 -32.42 5.57
N ASP A 170 40.49 -32.23 6.88
CA ASP A 170 41.75 -32.18 7.62
C ASP A 170 41.47 -32.59 9.06
N LEU A 171 41.57 -33.90 9.27
CA LEU A 171 41.83 -34.49 10.57
C LEU A 171 43.35 -34.66 10.65
N SER A 172 44.01 -33.80 11.41
CA SER A 172 45.32 -34.09 12.00
C SER A 172 45.17 -34.10 13.52
N PHE A 173 45.70 -35.16 14.12
CA PHE A 173 45.64 -35.61 15.52
C PHE A 173 45.71 -34.54 16.60
#